data_AF-A0A2J8UW41-F1
#
_entry.id   AF-A0A2J8UW41-F1
#
_cell.length_a   1.000
_cell.length_b   1.000
_cell.length_c   1.000
_cell.angle_alpha   90.00
_cell.angle_beta   90.00
_cell.angle_gamma   90.00
#
_symmetry.space_group_name_H-M   'P 1'
#
loop_
_entity.id
_entity.type
_entity.pdbx_description
1 polymer ?
#
loop_
_entity_poly.entity_id
_entity_poly.type
_entity_poly.pdbx_seq_one_letter_code
_entity_poly.pdbx_strand_id
1 'polypeptide(L)'
;THTSRSLSSRDSPAGDSASRAGGRVKTWKRRWFILTDNCLYYFEFTTDKEPRGIIPLENLSVQKVDDPKKPFCLELYNPSCRGQKIKACKTDGDGRVVEGKHESYRISATSAEERDQWIKAIRASITRVPFYDLVSTRKKKIASKQ
;
A
#
# COMPACT_ATOMS: atom_id res chain seq x y z
N THR A 1 4.92 -6.66 -16.27
CA THR A 1 4.39 -7.97 -15.78
C THR A 1 3.01 -7.74 -15.20
N HIS A 2 1.97 -8.33 -15.80
CA HIS A 2 0.61 -8.28 -15.25
C HIS A 2 0.46 -9.42 -14.22
N THR A 3 0.26 -9.09 -12.95
CA THR A 3 0.01 -10.09 -11.89
C THR A 3 -1.27 -9.71 -11.16
N SER A 4 -2.21 -10.65 -11.03
CA SER A 4 -3.49 -10.38 -10.37
C SER A 4 -3.97 -11.55 -9.49
N ARG A 5 -4.39 -11.27 -8.25
CA ARG A 5 -4.87 -12.29 -7.30
C ARG A 5 -5.65 -11.67 -6.14
N SER A 6 -6.56 -12.44 -5.54
CA SER A 6 -7.19 -12.12 -4.26
C SER A 6 -6.22 -12.34 -3.10
N LEU A 7 -5.87 -11.27 -2.37
CA LEU A 7 -5.05 -11.31 -1.17
C LEU A 7 -5.80 -10.70 0.01
N SER A 8 -5.34 -10.95 1.24
CA SER A 8 -5.86 -10.25 2.41
C SER A 8 -4.97 -9.07 2.74
N SER A 9 -5.52 -7.85 2.80
CA SER A 9 -4.76 -6.65 3.17
C SER A 9 -5.25 -6.03 4.46
N ARG A 10 -4.31 -5.48 5.23
CA ARG A 10 -4.62 -4.78 6.47
C ARG A 10 -5.02 -3.34 6.14
N ASP A 11 -6.32 -3.10 6.11
CA ASP A 11 -6.89 -1.80 5.73
C ASP A 11 -7.16 -0.94 6.97
N SER A 12 -7.04 0.38 6.82
CA SER A 12 -7.56 1.34 7.80
C SER A 12 -8.84 1.92 7.22
N PRO A 13 -9.90 2.16 8.00
CA PRO A 13 -11.11 2.79 7.47
C PRO A 13 -10.77 4.13 6.78
N ALA A 14 -11.44 4.38 5.65
CA ALA A 14 -11.44 5.68 4.96
C ALA A 14 -12.56 6.51 5.59
N GLY A 15 -12.22 7.48 6.44
CA GLY A 15 -13.19 8.34 7.11
C GLY A 15 -12.68 8.92 8.42
N ASP A 16 -13.17 10.10 8.77
CA ASP A 16 -12.96 10.79 10.06
C ASP A 16 -13.78 10.18 11.20
N SER A 17 -13.76 8.85 11.33
CA SER A 17 -14.19 8.18 12.57
C SER A 17 -13.12 8.30 13.66
N ALA A 18 -12.46 9.46 13.75
CA ALA A 18 -11.43 9.78 14.73
C ALA A 18 -12.01 10.34 16.05
N SER A 19 -13.33 10.52 16.15
CA SER A 19 -13.96 11.20 17.30
C SER A 19 -14.52 10.29 18.39
N ARG A 20 -14.27 8.97 18.37
CA ARG A 20 -14.67 8.09 19.49
C ARG A 20 -13.47 7.31 19.99
N ALA A 21 -13.13 7.53 21.26
CA ALA A 21 -12.01 6.98 22.02
C ALA A 21 -11.91 5.44 21.99
N GLY A 22 -11.49 4.88 20.85
CA GLY A 22 -11.28 3.45 20.65
C GLY A 22 -10.33 3.28 19.47
N GLY A 23 -9.15 2.72 19.73
CA GLY A 23 -8.02 2.70 18.81
C GLY A 23 -8.37 2.30 17.37
N ARG A 24 -7.61 2.85 16.42
CA ARG A 24 -7.64 2.52 14.98
C ARG A 24 -7.43 1.01 14.77
N VAL A 25 -8.50 0.21 14.87
CA VAL A 25 -8.40 -1.23 14.62
C VAL A 25 -8.25 -1.43 13.11
N LYS A 26 -7.00 -1.55 12.67
CA LYS A 26 -6.68 -1.97 11.31
C LYS A 26 -7.15 -3.42 11.13
N THR A 27 -8.22 -3.62 10.37
CA THR A 27 -8.83 -4.94 10.11
C THR A 27 -8.29 -5.54 8.82
N TRP A 28 -8.23 -6.88 8.77
CA TRP A 28 -7.86 -7.61 7.55
C TRP A 28 -9.08 -7.73 6.64
N LYS A 29 -8.95 -7.29 5.39
CA LYS A 29 -10.00 -7.42 4.35
C LYS A 29 -9.48 -8.21 3.18
N ARG A 30 -10.34 -9.01 2.54
CA ARG A 30 -10.00 -9.67 1.28
C ARG A 30 -10.22 -8.67 0.14
N ARG A 31 -9.21 -8.52 -0.73
CA ARG A 31 -9.22 -7.59 -1.85
C ARG A 31 -8.59 -8.24 -3.07
N TRP A 32 -9.09 -7.91 -4.25
CA TRP A 32 -8.50 -8.34 -5.51
C TRP A 32 -7.38 -7.38 -5.88
N PHE A 33 -6.15 -7.84 -5.95
CA PHE A 33 -4.99 -7.03 -6.30
C PHE A 33 -4.63 -7.22 -7.76
N ILE A 34 -4.25 -6.12 -8.41
CA ILE A 34 -3.67 -6.10 -9.75
C ILE A 34 -2.40 -5.26 -9.70
N LEU A 35 -1.29 -5.84 -10.15
CA LEU A 35 -0.02 -5.15 -10.36
C LEU A 35 0.12 -4.86 -11.85
N THR A 36 0.13 -3.59 -12.20
CA THR A 36 0.36 -3.08 -13.56
C THR A 36 0.92 -1.66 -13.51
N ASP A 37 1.65 -1.24 -14.54
CA ASP A 37 2.12 0.16 -14.71
C ASP A 37 2.78 0.74 -13.45
N ASN A 38 3.61 -0.08 -12.79
CA ASN A 38 4.34 0.30 -11.57
C ASN A 38 3.43 0.74 -10.41
N CYS A 39 2.16 0.33 -10.45
CA CYS A 39 1.14 0.63 -9.46
C CYS A 39 0.48 -0.67 -8.99
N LEU A 40 0.14 -0.71 -7.71
CA LEU A 40 -0.63 -1.78 -7.13
C LEU A 40 -2.07 -1.29 -6.91
N TYR A 41 -2.97 -1.82 -7.70
CA TYR A 41 -4.41 -1.55 -7.63
C TYR A 41 -5.06 -2.62 -6.76
N TYR A 42 -6.08 -2.22 -6.00
CA TYR A 42 -6.91 -3.18 -5.29
C TYR A 42 -8.39 -2.85 -5.39
N PHE A 43 -9.20 -3.89 -5.55
CA PHE A 43 -10.64 -3.83 -5.78
C PHE A 43 -11.36 -4.54 -4.64
N GLU A 44 -12.63 -4.16 -4.41
CA GLU A 44 -13.47 -4.88 -3.45
C GLU A 44 -13.87 -6.23 -4.02
N PHE A 45 -14.31 -6.26 -5.28
CA PHE A 45 -14.65 -7.46 -6.03
C PHE A 45 -13.88 -7.56 -7.35
N THR A 46 -13.80 -8.76 -7.91
CA THR A 46 -13.13 -9.03 -9.20
C THR A 46 -13.89 -8.45 -10.40
N THR A 47 -15.16 -8.12 -10.23
CA THR A 47 -16.05 -7.56 -11.26
C THR A 47 -16.10 -6.03 -11.25
N ASP A 48 -15.47 -5.39 -10.27
CA ASP A 48 -15.49 -3.94 -10.14
C ASP A 48 -14.71 -3.27 -11.27
N LYS A 49 -15.29 -2.23 -11.87
CA LYS A 49 -14.62 -1.43 -12.90
C LYS A 49 -13.67 -0.40 -12.31
N GLU A 50 -13.94 0.06 -11.11
CA GLU A 50 -13.16 1.10 -10.43
C GLU A 50 -12.39 0.53 -9.24
N PRO A 51 -11.09 0.87 -9.09
CA PRO A 51 -10.30 0.39 -7.97
C PRO A 51 -10.77 1.02 -6.66
N ARG A 52 -10.78 0.22 -5.58
CA ARG A 52 -10.97 0.73 -4.22
C ARG A 52 -9.76 1.56 -3.77
N GLY A 53 -8.58 1.27 -4.29
CA GLY A 53 -7.43 2.13 -4.10
C GLY A 53 -6.25 1.78 -4.98
N ILE A 54 -5.33 2.73 -5.04
CA ILE A 54 -4.17 2.72 -5.93
C ILE A 54 -2.94 3.09 -5.10
N ILE A 55 -1.91 2.24 -5.18
CA ILE A 55 -0.64 2.41 -4.49
C ILE A 55 0.47 2.49 -5.55
N PRO A 56 0.92 3.69 -5.93
CA PRO A 56 2.14 3.88 -6.69
C PRO A 56 3.34 3.20 -6.00
N LEU A 57 4.12 2.41 -6.74
CA LEU A 57 5.26 1.67 -6.18
C LEU A 57 6.58 2.46 -6.24
N GLU A 58 6.52 3.73 -6.59
CA GLU A 58 7.66 4.63 -6.68
C GLU A 58 8.32 4.80 -5.30
N ASN A 59 9.62 4.53 -5.21
CA ASN A 59 10.41 4.69 -3.97
C ASN A 59 9.89 3.86 -2.78
N LEU A 60 9.12 2.81 -3.05
CA LEU A 60 8.75 1.84 -2.03
C LEU A 60 9.74 0.69 -2.01
N SER A 61 9.64 -0.13 -0.99
CA SER A 61 10.32 -1.41 -0.86
C SER A 61 9.30 -2.43 -0.35
N VAL A 62 9.54 -3.70 -0.64
CA VAL A 62 8.72 -4.81 -0.17
C VAL A 62 9.59 -5.86 0.53
N GLN A 63 9.10 -6.31 1.68
CA GLN A 63 9.76 -7.31 2.52
C GLN A 63 8.79 -8.38 3.02
N LYS A 64 9.32 -9.54 3.36
CA LYS A 64 8.59 -10.56 4.12
C LYS A 64 8.41 -10.06 5.55
N VAL A 65 7.24 -10.27 6.12
CA VAL A 65 6.98 -9.97 7.54
C VAL A 65 6.18 -11.10 8.16
N ASP A 66 6.38 -11.32 9.45
CA ASP A 66 5.52 -12.18 10.25
C ASP A 66 4.41 -11.35 10.89
N ASP A 67 3.19 -11.89 10.90
CA ASP A 67 2.06 -11.29 11.60
C ASP A 67 1.38 -12.37 12.45
N PRO A 68 1.09 -12.10 13.74
CA PRO A 68 0.51 -13.11 14.63
C PRO A 68 -0.90 -13.53 14.19
N LYS A 69 -1.60 -12.74 13.35
CA LYS A 69 -2.96 -13.03 12.91
C LYS A 69 -3.04 -13.66 11.53
N LYS A 70 -1.98 -13.57 10.72
CA LYS A 70 -2.00 -13.99 9.32
C LYS A 70 -0.64 -14.53 8.87
N PRO A 71 -0.60 -15.73 8.26
CA PRO A 71 0.62 -16.26 7.68
C PRO A 71 0.96 -15.58 6.35
N PHE A 72 2.17 -15.85 5.86
CA PHE A 72 2.62 -15.47 4.52
C PHE A 72 2.48 -13.97 4.21
N CYS A 73 2.79 -13.14 5.19
CA CYS A 73 2.66 -11.70 5.05
C CYS A 73 3.86 -11.07 4.32
N LEU A 74 3.55 -10.03 3.56
CA LEU A 74 4.47 -9.08 2.97
C LEU A 74 4.09 -7.67 3.37
N GLU A 75 5.07 -6.78 3.46
CA GLU A 75 4.88 -5.38 3.81
C GLU A 75 5.50 -4.48 2.74
N LEU A 76 4.69 -3.56 2.21
CA LEU A 76 5.14 -2.41 1.43
C LEU A 76 5.40 -1.24 2.36
N TYR A 77 6.60 -0.68 2.28
CA TYR A 77 7.05 0.42 3.13
C TYR A 77 7.96 1.36 2.34
N ASN A 78 8.09 2.60 2.82
CA ASN A 78 9.06 3.55 2.27
C ASN A 78 10.40 3.41 3.02
N PRO A 79 11.49 2.95 2.36
CA PRO A 79 12.80 2.82 3.00
C PRO A 79 13.48 4.17 3.26
N SER A 80 13.16 5.23 2.50
CA SER A 80 13.82 6.54 2.57
C SER A 80 13.38 7.39 3.76
N CYS A 81 12.25 7.06 4.39
CA CYS A 81 11.75 7.68 5.62
C CYS A 81 10.80 6.74 6.35
N ARG A 82 11.27 6.05 7.40
CA ARG A 82 10.37 5.35 8.32
C ARG A 82 9.40 6.36 8.96
N GLY A 83 8.11 6.07 8.89
CA GLY A 83 7.05 6.92 9.45
C GLY A 83 6.43 7.93 8.47
N GLN A 84 6.96 8.06 7.25
CA GLN A 84 6.28 8.87 6.23
C GLN A 84 5.12 8.08 5.62
N LYS A 85 3.98 8.75 5.41
CA LYS A 85 2.83 8.18 4.71
C LYS A 85 3.21 7.82 3.27
N ILE A 86 2.81 6.63 2.85
CA ILE A 86 2.89 6.21 1.45
C ILE A 86 1.85 7.00 0.68
N LYS A 87 2.28 7.62 -0.43
CA LYS A 87 1.37 8.29 -1.35
C LYS A 87 0.51 7.24 -2.00
N ALA A 88 -0.75 7.20 -1.64
CA ALA A 88 -1.74 6.29 -2.19
C ALA A 88 -3.10 7.00 -2.14
N CYS A 89 -4.04 6.56 -2.96
CA CYS A 89 -5.42 7.01 -2.89
C CYS A 89 -6.35 5.82 -2.68
N LYS A 90 -7.50 6.07 -2.07
CA LYS A 90 -8.56 5.08 -1.91
C LYS A 90 -9.93 5.76 -1.96
N THR A 91 -10.95 5.03 -2.40
CA THR A 91 -12.33 5.48 -2.31
C THR A 91 -12.92 5.19 -0.92
N ASP A 92 -13.61 6.17 -0.36
CA ASP A 92 -14.40 5.99 0.86
C ASP A 92 -15.74 5.30 0.58
N GLY A 93 -16.59 5.16 1.61
CA GLY A 93 -17.92 4.53 1.48
C GLY A 93 -18.88 5.30 0.58
N ASP A 94 -18.65 6.61 0.40
CA ASP A 94 -19.43 7.50 -0.46
C ASP A 94 -18.86 7.59 -1.89
N GLY A 95 -17.82 6.79 -2.20
CA GLY A 95 -17.16 6.78 -3.50
C GLY A 95 -16.23 7.98 -3.74
N ARG A 96 -15.92 8.78 -2.73
CA ARG A 96 -14.98 9.90 -2.86
C ARG A 96 -13.55 9.42 -2.76
N VAL A 97 -12.68 9.91 -3.64
CA VAL A 97 -11.26 9.60 -3.62
C VAL A 97 -10.57 10.40 -2.51
N VAL A 98 -9.98 9.70 -1.55
CA VAL A 98 -9.26 10.27 -0.42
C VAL A 98 -7.81 9.77 -0.37
N GLU A 99 -6.91 10.58 0.18
CA GLU A 99 -5.50 10.19 0.37
C GLU A 99 -5.37 9.08 1.43
N GLY A 100 -4.58 8.05 1.10
CA GLY A 100 -4.24 6.95 1.99
C GLY A 100 -3.40 7.42 3.17
N LYS A 101 -3.93 7.26 4.39
CA LYS A 101 -3.21 7.59 5.65
C LYS A 101 -2.32 6.43 6.14
N HIS A 102 -1.72 5.65 5.24
CA HIS A 102 -0.96 4.43 5.57
C HIS A 102 0.55 4.67 5.49
N GLU A 103 1.29 4.31 6.54
CA GLU A 103 2.77 4.32 6.53
C GLU A 103 3.35 3.03 5.94
N SER A 104 2.61 1.94 6.04
CA SER A 104 2.91 0.66 5.40
C SER A 104 1.63 -0.05 4.98
N TYR A 105 1.74 -0.89 3.96
CA TYR A 105 0.68 -1.80 3.52
C TYR A 105 1.10 -3.24 3.78
N ARG A 106 0.41 -3.90 4.71
CA ARG A 106 0.59 -5.34 4.94
C ARG A 106 -0.43 -6.12 4.16
N ILE A 107 0.05 -7.13 3.46
CA ILE A 107 -0.73 -8.01 2.61
C ILE A 107 -0.34 -9.45 2.97
N SER A 108 -1.32 -10.34 3.08
CA SER A 108 -1.17 -11.77 3.37
C SER A 108 -1.63 -12.55 2.16
N ALA A 109 -0.76 -13.44 1.69
CA ALA A 109 -1.05 -14.39 0.63
C ALA A 109 -1.66 -15.69 1.17
N THR A 110 -2.13 -16.53 0.27
CA THR A 110 -2.68 -17.85 0.62
C THR A 110 -1.60 -18.91 0.82
N SER A 111 -0.40 -18.71 0.26
CA SER A 111 0.76 -19.58 0.43
C SER A 111 2.09 -18.79 0.47
N ALA A 112 3.16 -19.45 0.90
CA ALA A 112 4.51 -18.87 0.93
C ALA A 112 5.04 -18.57 -0.47
N GLU A 113 4.72 -19.44 -1.42
CA GLU A 113 5.06 -19.36 -2.83
C GLU A 113 4.36 -18.17 -3.48
N GLU A 114 3.07 -17.99 -3.19
CA GLU A 114 2.30 -16.84 -3.68
C GLU A 114 2.85 -15.53 -3.12
N ARG A 115 3.14 -15.47 -1.80
CA ARG A 115 3.82 -14.32 -1.19
C ARG A 115 5.13 -14.00 -1.92
N ASP A 116 5.95 -15.02 -2.18
CA ASP A 116 7.27 -14.84 -2.80
C ASP A 116 7.17 -14.39 -4.25
N GLN A 117 6.19 -14.89 -5.01
CA GLN A 117 5.86 -14.40 -6.34
C GLN A 117 5.45 -12.93 -6.31
N TRP A 118 4.58 -12.53 -5.38
CA TRP A 118 4.18 -11.13 -5.21
C TRP A 118 5.35 -10.22 -4.82
N ILE A 119 6.20 -10.65 -3.90
CA ILE A 119 7.42 -9.91 -3.54
C ILE A 119 8.31 -9.71 -4.76
N LYS A 120 8.55 -10.78 -5.54
CA LYS A 120 9.38 -10.71 -6.75
C LYS A 120 8.77 -9.76 -7.79
N ALA A 121 7.47 -9.89 -8.05
CA ALA A 121 6.76 -9.08 -9.03
C ALA A 121 6.74 -7.59 -8.63
N ILE A 122 6.46 -7.29 -7.35
CA ILE A 122 6.47 -5.92 -6.84
C ILE A 122 7.89 -5.35 -6.89
N ARG A 123 8.92 -6.08 -6.46
CA ARG A 123 10.33 -5.63 -6.57
C ARG A 123 10.72 -5.29 -8.00
N ALA A 124 10.32 -6.11 -8.97
CA ALA A 124 10.58 -5.86 -10.38
C ALA A 124 9.82 -4.63 -10.93
N SER A 125 8.72 -4.24 -10.27
CA SER A 125 7.87 -3.12 -10.67
C SER A 125 8.16 -1.82 -9.90
N ILE A 126 9.05 -1.84 -8.90
CA ILE A 126 9.45 -0.62 -8.19
C ILE A 126 10.41 0.16 -9.08
N THR A 127 9.97 1.34 -9.53
CA THR A 127 10.82 2.28 -10.24
C THR A 127 11.61 3.12 -9.23
N ARG A 128 12.93 3.15 -9.41
CA ARG A 128 13.80 4.13 -8.75
C ARG A 128 14.08 5.22 -9.78
N VAL A 129 13.34 6.32 -9.71
CA VAL A 129 13.59 7.50 -10.56
C VAL A 129 14.64 8.38 -9.88
N PRO A 130 15.84 8.58 -10.49
CA PRO A 130 16.90 9.43 -9.93
C PRO A 130 16.45 10.87 -9.65
N PHE A 131 15.45 11.35 -10.41
CA PHE A 131 14.90 12.69 -10.26
C PHE A 131 14.10 12.87 -8.94
N TYR A 132 13.51 11.80 -8.40
CA TYR A 132 12.69 11.89 -7.19
C TYR A 132 13.54 12.09 -5.93
N ASP A 133 14.74 11.52 -5.84
CA ASP A 133 15.67 11.80 -4.75
C ASP A 133 16.06 13.29 -4.71
N LEU A 134 16.25 13.91 -5.87
CA LEU A 134 16.54 15.36 -5.98
C LEU A 134 15.39 16.24 -5.48
N VAL A 135 14.13 15.90 -5.82
CA VAL A 135 12.95 16.66 -5.40
C VAL A 135 12.60 16.41 -3.93
N SER A 136 12.76 15.18 -3.44
CA SER A 136 12.53 14.79 -2.05
C SER A 136 13.50 15.50 -1.10
N THR A 137 14.77 15.57 -1.49
CA THR A 137 15.81 16.28 -0.74
C THR A 137 15.50 17.78 -0.66
N ARG A 138 14.96 18.37 -1.72
CA ARG A 138 14.50 19.78 -1.71
C ARG A 138 13.29 19.99 -0.81
N LYS A 139 12.27 19.13 -0.86
CA LYS A 139 11.11 19.25 0.04
C LYS A 139 11.48 19.09 1.52
N LYS A 140 12.39 18.17 1.87
CA LYS A 140 12.91 18.01 3.24
C LYS A 140 13.68 19.25 3.73
N LYS A 141 14.50 19.86 2.87
CA LYS A 141 15.27 21.08 3.21
C LYS A 141 14.41 22.34 3.37
N ILE A 142 13.26 22.41 2.69
CA ILE A 142 12.32 23.54 2.80
C ILE A 142 11.47 23.38 4.07
N ALA A 143 11.05 22.15 4.41
CA ALA A 143 10.29 21.88 5.63
C ALA A 143 11.11 22.02 6.92
N SER A 144 12.44 21.89 6.87
CA SER A 144 13.33 22.11 8.01
C SER A 144 13.75 23.57 8.22
N LYS A 145 13.15 24.52 7.48
CA LYS A 145 13.50 25.95 7.51
C LYS A 145 12.34 26.86 7.96
N GLN A 146 11.28 26.31 8.54
CA GLN A 146 10.26 27.06 9.27
C GLN A 146 10.29 26.73 10.75
#